data_AF-A0A2H0Q519-F1
#
_entry.id   AF-A0A2H0Q519-F1
#
_cell.length_a   1.000
_cell.length_b   1.000
_cell.length_c   1.000
_cell.angle_alpha   90.00
_cell.angle_beta   90.00
_cell.angle_gamma   90.00
#
_symmetry.space_group_name_H-M   'P 1'
#
loop_
_entity.id
_entity.type
_entity.pdbx_description
1 polymer ?
#
loop_
_entity_poly.entity_id
_entity_poly.type
_entity_poly.pdbx_seq_one_letter_code
_entity_poly.pdbx_strand_id
1 'polypeptide(L)'
;MTFQLGLEKLLSDKKTQELILGDFGYLCHSASVDKDLTLGAISLINLFGDRLKKIFGPQHGFVTDVQDNMVETHDFKHPYFNRVIHSLYGETRIPTDKMLEGLETIIVDLQDVGTRVYTYISTLNLLMEKCAQKGIRVVVLDRPNPARADIIEGTVLDLNWKSFVGQLPIPQRHGMTMGEVGLFIREVMKVKCDYHVIKMEGYKRSTVWEETNRHWVNASPNLSTTNSCLSFPGTVLFEGTKLSEGRGTTRALEVVGAPDIEPFSLLEKIQLKLDQWKMNGIILRPQMFWPTFQKHANKSCGGFHIHITDSSKAQGWRMGQFLLREFYQEMNGKFEWQDAPYEYEFEKIAIDLINGTDKLRQWVEANGSLDELIDLEKVGMTEYTKARSSILLYF
;
A
#
# COMPACT_ATOMS: atom_id res chain seq x y z
N MET A 1 -25.11 -7.74 11.93
CA MET A 1 -25.22 -6.51 11.11
C MET A 1 -24.51 -6.77 9.80
N THR A 2 -25.06 -6.31 8.69
CA THR A 2 -24.42 -6.42 7.37
C THR A 2 -23.25 -5.44 7.31
N PHE A 3 -22.07 -5.89 6.88
CA PHE A 3 -20.90 -5.03 6.69
C PHE A 3 -21.22 -3.88 5.70
N GLN A 4 -20.80 -2.66 6.02
CA GLN A 4 -20.93 -1.49 5.13
C GLN A 4 -19.64 -0.69 5.01
N LEU A 5 -19.31 -0.28 3.78
CA LEU A 5 -18.20 0.62 3.48
C LEU A 5 -18.52 2.07 3.87
N GLY A 6 -17.51 2.91 4.05
CA GLY A 6 -17.72 4.36 4.26
C GLY A 6 -18.53 5.02 3.14
N LEU A 7 -18.33 4.59 1.89
CA LEU A 7 -19.13 5.02 0.74
C LEU A 7 -20.61 4.67 0.92
N GLU A 8 -20.92 3.44 1.33
CA GLU A 8 -22.30 2.98 1.51
C GLU A 8 -22.98 3.69 2.69
N LYS A 9 -22.23 4.03 3.74
CA LYS A 9 -22.71 4.89 4.84
C LYS A 9 -23.04 6.28 4.33
N LEU A 10 -22.16 6.90 3.52
CA LEU A 10 -22.42 8.21 2.92
C LEU A 10 -23.69 8.21 2.06
N LEU A 11 -23.90 7.16 1.26
CA LEU A 11 -25.06 7.06 0.38
C LEU A 11 -26.38 6.84 1.15
N SER A 12 -26.32 6.22 2.34
CA SER A 12 -27.52 5.82 3.09
C SER A 12 -27.89 6.71 4.27
N ASP A 13 -26.96 7.52 4.80
CA ASP A 13 -27.17 8.31 6.02
C ASP A 13 -27.01 9.82 5.79
N LYS A 14 -28.12 10.56 5.90
CA LYS A 14 -28.13 12.04 5.78
C LYS A 14 -27.17 12.73 6.73
N LYS A 15 -26.94 12.20 7.93
CA LYS A 15 -26.02 12.81 8.91
C LYS A 15 -24.58 12.78 8.41
N THR A 16 -24.19 11.72 7.70
CA THR A 16 -22.86 11.65 7.08
C THR A 16 -22.74 12.57 5.87
N GLN A 17 -23.83 12.83 5.15
CA GLN A 17 -23.87 13.76 4.01
C GLN A 17 -23.66 15.22 4.44
N GLU A 18 -24.06 15.59 5.66
CA GLU A 18 -23.81 16.92 6.25
C GLU A 18 -22.31 17.23 6.43
N LEU A 19 -21.44 16.21 6.42
CA LEU A 19 -19.99 16.42 6.45
C LEU A 19 -19.46 17.02 5.15
N ILE A 20 -20.17 16.83 4.02
CA ILE A 20 -19.74 17.28 2.70
C ILE A 20 -20.24 18.72 2.50
N LEU A 21 -19.34 19.68 2.65
CA LEU A 21 -19.61 21.10 2.48
C LEU A 21 -19.42 21.52 1.02
N GLY A 22 -20.28 22.41 0.55
CA GLY A 22 -20.12 23.12 -0.72
C GLY A 22 -19.85 22.25 -1.94
N ASP A 23 -19.13 22.84 -2.88
CA ASP A 23 -18.55 22.11 -4.01
C ASP A 23 -17.35 21.29 -3.54
N PHE A 24 -17.18 20.08 -4.10
CA PHE A 24 -16.18 19.14 -3.62
C PHE A 24 -15.39 18.46 -4.73
N GLY A 25 -14.19 18.01 -4.34
CA GLY A 25 -13.33 17.12 -5.11
C GLY A 25 -13.42 15.68 -4.62
N TYR A 26 -13.11 14.72 -5.48
CA TYR A 26 -13.13 13.29 -5.15
C TYR A 26 -11.81 12.62 -5.55
N LEU A 27 -11.02 12.19 -4.56
CA LEU A 27 -9.81 11.38 -4.75
C LEU A 27 -10.19 9.90 -4.72
N CYS A 28 -10.08 9.23 -5.86
CA CYS A 28 -10.55 7.86 -6.05
C CYS A 28 -9.78 7.14 -7.17
N HIS A 29 -10.04 5.85 -7.33
CA HIS A 29 -9.53 5.01 -8.43
C HIS A 29 -10.54 3.93 -8.79
N SER A 30 -10.16 2.99 -9.66
CA SER A 30 -11.05 1.94 -10.16
C SER A 30 -11.66 1.04 -9.07
N ALA A 31 -10.99 0.81 -7.93
CA ALA A 31 -11.51 0.00 -6.82
C ALA A 31 -12.37 0.80 -5.83
N SER A 32 -12.61 2.09 -6.09
CA SER A 32 -13.49 2.95 -5.30
C SER A 32 -14.96 2.67 -5.65
N VAL A 33 -15.40 1.43 -5.41
CA VAL A 33 -16.75 0.94 -5.74
C VAL A 33 -17.57 0.64 -4.47
N ASP A 34 -18.88 0.57 -4.63
CA ASP A 34 -19.80 0.03 -3.61
C ASP A 34 -19.99 -1.49 -3.72
N LYS A 35 -20.85 -2.07 -2.88
CA LYS A 35 -21.20 -3.50 -2.88
C LYS A 35 -21.68 -4.05 -4.24
N ASP A 36 -22.25 -3.20 -5.10
CA ASP A 36 -22.80 -3.59 -6.40
C ASP A 36 -21.80 -3.31 -7.54
N LEU A 37 -20.53 -3.03 -7.20
CA LEU A 37 -19.48 -2.64 -8.12
C LEU A 37 -19.76 -1.33 -8.88
N THR A 38 -20.65 -0.49 -8.35
CA THR A 38 -20.86 0.85 -8.92
C THR A 38 -19.73 1.75 -8.48
N LEU A 39 -19.06 2.39 -9.44
CA LEU A 39 -17.99 3.33 -9.14
C LEU A 39 -18.54 4.50 -8.32
N GLY A 40 -17.85 4.84 -7.23
CA GLY A 40 -18.27 5.88 -6.29
C GLY A 40 -18.47 7.24 -6.95
N ALA A 41 -17.75 7.55 -8.03
CA ALA A 41 -17.98 8.76 -8.81
C ALA A 41 -19.40 8.83 -9.39
N ILE A 42 -19.94 7.69 -9.86
CA ILE A 42 -21.34 7.59 -10.33
C ILE A 42 -22.29 7.85 -9.17
N SER A 43 -22.09 7.16 -8.04
CA SER A 43 -22.95 7.26 -6.87
C SER A 43 -22.97 8.67 -6.27
N LEU A 44 -21.81 9.35 -6.23
CA LEU A 44 -21.69 10.71 -5.74
C LEU A 44 -22.28 11.75 -6.69
N ILE A 45 -22.17 11.55 -8.02
CA ILE A 45 -22.87 12.40 -9.00
C ILE A 45 -24.39 12.23 -8.86
N ASN A 46 -24.87 11.00 -8.69
CA ASN A 46 -26.31 10.76 -8.50
C ASN A 46 -26.84 11.40 -7.20
N LEU A 47 -26.03 11.38 -6.13
CA LEU A 47 -26.44 11.93 -4.83
C LEU A 47 -26.32 13.45 -4.74
N PHE A 48 -25.23 14.03 -5.23
CA PHE A 48 -24.90 15.45 -5.04
C PHE A 48 -24.92 16.29 -6.32
N GLY A 49 -25.14 15.68 -7.48
CA GLY A 49 -25.23 16.34 -8.78
C GLY A 49 -23.96 17.10 -9.14
N ASP A 50 -24.12 18.37 -9.54
CA ASP A 50 -23.04 19.22 -10.01
C ASP A 50 -22.09 19.71 -8.92
N ARG A 51 -22.31 19.36 -7.65
CA ARG A 51 -21.38 19.69 -6.55
C ARG A 51 -20.05 18.94 -6.65
N LEU A 52 -20.01 17.77 -7.29
CA LEU A 52 -18.74 17.13 -7.64
C LEU A 52 -18.12 17.88 -8.82
N LYS A 53 -17.09 18.69 -8.56
CA LYS A 53 -16.45 19.52 -9.59
C LYS A 53 -15.23 18.88 -10.23
N LYS A 54 -14.42 18.19 -9.43
CA LYS A 54 -13.09 17.70 -9.82
C LYS A 54 -12.85 16.32 -9.26
N ILE A 55 -12.18 15.48 -10.02
CA ILE A 55 -11.76 14.14 -9.59
C ILE A 55 -10.24 14.10 -9.58
N PHE A 56 -9.66 13.38 -8.63
CA PHE A 56 -8.23 13.22 -8.46
C PHE A 56 -7.89 11.73 -8.52
N GLY A 57 -6.87 11.37 -9.31
CA GLY A 57 -6.32 10.02 -9.36
C GLY A 57 -4.97 9.97 -8.62
N PRO A 58 -4.67 8.93 -7.82
CA PRO A 58 -3.37 8.74 -7.19
C PRO A 58 -2.36 8.14 -8.19
N GLN A 59 -1.28 7.51 -7.68
CA GLN A 59 -0.45 6.60 -8.48
C GLN A 59 -1.32 5.53 -9.20
N HIS A 60 -0.95 5.16 -10.44
CA HIS A 60 -1.76 4.38 -11.39
C HIS A 60 -3.03 5.10 -11.94
N GLY A 61 -3.32 6.30 -11.46
CA GLY A 61 -4.39 7.16 -11.96
C GLY A 61 -5.79 6.71 -11.55
N PHE A 62 -6.79 7.45 -12.04
CA PHE A 62 -8.21 7.19 -11.78
C PHE A 62 -8.69 5.86 -12.40
N VAL A 63 -8.17 5.50 -13.58
CA VAL A 63 -8.60 4.32 -14.35
C VAL A 63 -7.81 3.06 -13.96
N THR A 64 -6.63 3.21 -13.36
CA THR A 64 -5.78 2.09 -12.90
C THR A 64 -5.30 1.19 -14.07
N ASP A 65 -4.99 1.78 -15.23
CA ASP A 65 -4.57 1.06 -16.44
C ASP A 65 -3.05 1.02 -16.65
N VAL A 66 -2.30 1.70 -15.79
CA VAL A 66 -0.84 1.79 -15.86
C VAL A 66 -0.17 0.70 -15.01
N GLN A 67 0.47 -0.27 -15.68
CA GLN A 67 0.99 -1.49 -15.03
C GLN A 67 2.28 -1.32 -14.22
N ASP A 68 3.16 -0.41 -14.63
CA ASP A 68 4.45 -0.25 -13.96
C ASP A 68 4.41 0.86 -12.92
N ASN A 69 5.20 0.70 -11.86
CA ASN A 69 5.49 1.81 -10.96
C ASN A 69 6.33 2.82 -11.77
N MET A 70 6.30 4.12 -11.43
CA MET A 70 7.00 5.19 -12.17
C MET A 70 6.47 5.55 -13.56
N VAL A 71 5.36 4.99 -14.02
CA VAL A 71 4.68 5.52 -15.22
C VAL A 71 3.64 6.55 -14.80
N GLU A 72 3.85 7.78 -15.26
CA GLU A 72 3.00 8.92 -14.92
C GLU A 72 1.64 8.85 -15.61
N THR A 73 0.64 9.47 -14.98
CA THR A 73 -0.68 9.69 -15.58
C THR A 73 -0.91 11.18 -15.75
N HIS A 74 -1.62 11.57 -16.80
CA HIS A 74 -1.87 12.97 -17.14
C HIS A 74 -3.30 13.40 -16.79
N ASP A 75 -3.48 14.71 -16.62
CA ASP A 75 -4.80 15.31 -16.50
C ASP A 75 -5.63 15.07 -17.78
N PHE A 76 -6.91 14.76 -17.64
CA PHE A 76 -7.81 14.63 -18.78
C PHE A 76 -9.27 14.92 -18.39
N LYS A 77 -10.10 15.18 -19.41
CA LYS A 77 -11.55 15.32 -19.21
C LYS A 77 -12.23 13.99 -19.49
N HIS A 78 -12.86 13.39 -18.48
CA HIS A 78 -13.50 12.09 -18.64
C HIS A 78 -14.77 12.20 -19.48
N PRO A 79 -14.93 11.40 -20.56
CA PRO A 79 -16.04 11.55 -21.50
C PRO A 79 -17.41 11.27 -20.88
N TYR A 80 -17.49 10.25 -20.01
CA TYR A 80 -18.74 9.91 -19.32
C TYR A 80 -19.11 10.90 -18.21
N PHE A 81 -18.22 11.17 -17.24
CA PHE A 81 -18.50 12.08 -16.13
C PHE A 81 -18.57 13.55 -16.53
N ASN A 82 -17.98 13.93 -17.68
CA ASN A 82 -17.82 15.32 -18.09
C ASN A 82 -17.17 16.17 -16.97
N ARG A 83 -16.17 15.61 -16.29
CA ARG A 83 -15.36 16.23 -15.23
C ARG A 83 -13.88 16.14 -15.57
N VAL A 84 -13.10 17.08 -15.04
CA VAL A 84 -11.65 17.02 -15.12
C VAL A 84 -11.14 16.02 -14.09
N ILE A 85 -10.29 15.10 -14.54
CA ILE A 85 -9.50 14.19 -13.73
C ILE A 85 -8.10 14.79 -13.63
N HIS A 86 -7.65 15.06 -12.41
CA HIS A 86 -6.31 15.54 -12.12
C HIS A 86 -5.43 14.38 -11.62
N SER A 87 -4.22 14.27 -12.14
CA SER A 87 -3.23 13.31 -11.67
C SER A 87 -2.49 13.85 -10.45
N LEU A 88 -2.48 13.07 -9.36
CA LEU A 88 -1.66 13.31 -8.18
C LEU A 88 -0.40 12.44 -8.16
N TYR A 89 0.18 12.20 -9.34
CA TYR A 89 1.41 11.43 -9.54
C TYR A 89 2.29 12.10 -10.60
N GLY A 90 3.60 11.81 -10.63
CA GLY A 90 4.52 12.53 -11.51
C GLY A 90 4.91 13.89 -10.97
N GLU A 91 4.83 14.90 -11.83
CA GLU A 91 5.15 16.30 -11.51
C GLU A 91 4.28 16.88 -10.38
N THR A 92 3.06 16.37 -10.18
CA THR A 92 2.05 16.95 -9.28
C THR A 92 1.57 16.01 -8.17
N ARG A 93 2.47 15.53 -7.30
CA ARG A 93 2.10 14.70 -6.12
C ARG A 93 1.33 15.45 -5.01
N ILE A 94 1.38 16.78 -5.04
CA ILE A 94 0.61 17.66 -4.15
C ILE A 94 -0.37 18.44 -5.03
N PRO A 95 -1.67 18.49 -4.71
CA PRO A 95 -2.62 19.29 -5.49
C PRO A 95 -2.19 20.76 -5.54
N THR A 96 -2.24 21.34 -6.73
CA THR A 96 -1.96 22.78 -6.91
C THR A 96 -3.11 23.65 -6.41
N ASP A 97 -2.85 24.93 -6.17
CA ASP A 97 -3.90 25.88 -5.77
C ASP A 97 -5.04 25.95 -6.80
N LYS A 98 -4.71 25.91 -8.08
CA LYS A 98 -5.67 25.88 -9.19
C LYS A 98 -6.54 24.61 -9.18
N MET A 99 -5.93 23.47 -8.88
CA MET A 99 -6.65 22.20 -8.72
C MET A 99 -7.65 22.28 -7.56
N LEU A 100 -7.35 23.01 -6.49
CA LEU A 100 -8.22 23.13 -5.32
C LEU A 100 -9.21 24.30 -5.37
N GLU A 101 -9.10 25.19 -6.37
CA GLU A 101 -9.95 26.36 -6.49
C GLU A 101 -11.45 26.01 -6.51
N GLY A 102 -12.22 26.72 -5.67
CA GLY A 102 -13.68 26.55 -5.55
C GLY A 102 -14.13 25.32 -4.76
N LEU A 103 -13.22 24.51 -4.21
CA LEU A 103 -13.57 23.33 -3.41
C LEU A 103 -13.62 23.68 -1.92
N GLU A 104 -14.67 23.23 -1.23
CA GLU A 104 -14.80 23.31 0.23
C GLU A 104 -14.48 21.97 0.91
N THR A 105 -14.68 20.86 0.19
CA THR A 105 -14.40 19.50 0.68
C THR A 105 -13.60 18.68 -0.35
N ILE A 106 -12.69 17.84 0.12
CA ILE A 106 -12.14 16.71 -0.64
C ILE A 106 -12.60 15.42 0.01
N ILE A 107 -13.34 14.61 -0.75
CA ILE A 107 -13.68 13.24 -0.36
C ILE A 107 -12.55 12.33 -0.83
N VAL A 108 -12.02 11.50 0.07
CA VAL A 108 -11.00 10.49 -0.22
C VAL A 108 -11.63 9.11 -0.09
N ASP A 109 -11.59 8.34 -1.15
CA ASP A 109 -12.14 6.99 -1.20
C ASP A 109 -11.21 6.10 -2.00
N LEU A 110 -10.21 5.51 -1.33
CA LEU A 110 -9.20 4.66 -1.95
C LEU A 110 -9.15 3.32 -1.22
N GLN A 111 -9.29 2.22 -1.96
CA GLN A 111 -8.87 0.91 -1.45
C GLN A 111 -7.34 0.86 -1.38
N ASP A 112 -6.80 0.94 -0.18
CA ASP A 112 -5.38 0.73 0.13
C ASP A 112 -5.08 -0.76 0.37
N VAL A 113 -3.81 -1.11 0.57
CA VAL A 113 -3.36 -2.49 0.80
C VAL A 113 -2.63 -2.70 2.14
N GLY A 114 -2.60 -1.70 3.01
CA GLY A 114 -2.12 -1.83 4.40
C GLY A 114 -0.59 -1.88 4.54
N THR A 115 0.13 -1.39 3.54
CA THR A 115 1.59 -1.43 3.47
C THR A 115 2.15 -0.03 3.22
N ARG A 116 3.14 0.40 4.02
CA ARG A 116 3.68 1.77 4.04
C ARG A 116 4.10 2.28 2.67
N VAL A 117 4.73 1.43 1.86
CA VAL A 117 5.27 1.81 0.55
C VAL A 117 4.21 1.89 -0.55
N TYR A 118 2.97 1.50 -0.25
CA TYR A 118 1.85 1.75 -1.14
C TYR A 118 1.43 3.23 -1.03
N THR A 119 1.66 4.00 -2.09
CA THR A 119 1.75 5.48 -1.99
C THR A 119 0.42 6.21 -1.80
N TYR A 120 -0.70 5.50 -1.67
CA TYR A 120 -2.02 6.13 -1.47
C TYR A 120 -2.09 6.83 -0.10
N ILE A 121 -1.50 6.26 0.94
CA ILE A 121 -1.39 6.93 2.24
C ILE A 121 -0.42 8.13 2.22
N SER A 122 0.62 8.10 1.37
CA SER A 122 1.48 9.27 1.14
C SER A 122 0.72 10.38 0.42
N THR A 123 -0.11 10.02 -0.55
CA THR A 123 -1.01 10.95 -1.25
C THR A 123 -1.99 11.59 -0.26
N LEU A 124 -2.57 10.81 0.67
CA LEU A 124 -3.41 11.33 1.75
C LEU A 124 -2.65 12.33 2.63
N ASN A 125 -1.42 12.04 3.06
CA ASN A 125 -0.62 12.96 3.87
C ASN A 125 -0.40 14.31 3.17
N LEU A 126 0.08 14.27 1.93
CA LEU A 126 0.35 15.47 1.13
C LEU A 126 -0.92 16.28 0.84
N LEU A 127 -2.03 15.60 0.55
CA LEU A 127 -3.34 16.21 0.38
C LEU A 127 -3.81 16.92 1.65
N MET A 128 -3.71 16.27 2.81
CA MET A 128 -4.12 16.84 4.10
C MET A 128 -3.28 18.06 4.49
N GLU A 129 -1.96 18.00 4.29
CA GLU A 129 -1.07 19.16 4.51
C GLU A 129 -1.50 20.36 3.64
N LYS A 130 -1.81 20.11 2.37
CA LYS A 130 -2.25 21.15 1.44
C LYS A 130 -3.64 21.70 1.78
N CYS A 131 -4.59 20.84 2.12
CA CYS A 131 -5.96 21.23 2.49
C CYS A 131 -5.98 22.04 3.79
N ALA A 132 -5.14 21.69 4.76
CA ALA A 132 -4.96 22.46 6.00
C ALA A 132 -4.55 23.92 5.72
N GLN A 133 -3.69 24.17 4.73
CA GLN A 133 -3.27 25.53 4.34
C GLN A 133 -4.39 26.33 3.67
N LYS A 134 -5.34 25.64 3.03
CA LYS A 134 -6.44 26.24 2.26
C LYS A 134 -7.75 26.31 3.03
N GLY A 135 -7.83 25.73 4.23
CA GLY A 135 -9.08 25.62 4.98
C GLY A 135 -10.10 24.68 4.32
N ILE A 136 -9.63 23.72 3.53
CA ILE A 136 -10.48 22.75 2.83
C ILE A 136 -10.65 21.53 3.73
N ARG A 137 -11.90 21.06 3.88
CA ARG A 137 -12.21 19.86 4.65
C ARG A 137 -11.77 18.61 3.91
N VAL A 138 -11.25 17.62 4.64
CA VAL A 138 -10.97 16.28 4.10
C VAL A 138 -11.88 15.27 4.78
N VAL A 139 -12.60 14.47 3.98
CA VAL A 139 -13.49 13.39 4.46
C VAL A 139 -13.04 12.07 3.85
N VAL A 140 -12.56 11.14 4.68
CA VAL A 140 -12.21 9.78 4.23
C VAL A 140 -13.42 8.86 4.33
N LEU A 141 -13.77 8.21 3.22
CA LEU A 141 -14.71 7.10 3.17
C LEU A 141 -13.92 5.83 3.48
N ASP A 142 -14.03 5.34 4.72
CA ASP A 142 -13.10 4.32 5.17
C ASP A 142 -13.36 2.96 4.53
N ARG A 143 -12.28 2.19 4.36
CA ARG A 143 -12.26 0.88 3.70
C ARG A 143 -11.44 -0.15 4.49
N PRO A 144 -11.70 -1.47 4.31
CA PRO A 144 -10.94 -2.51 4.99
C PRO A 144 -9.45 -2.43 4.67
N ASN A 145 -8.60 -2.71 5.66
CA ASN A 145 -7.19 -3.02 5.41
C ASN A 145 -7.08 -4.51 5.04
N PRO A 146 -6.74 -4.88 3.79
CA PRO A 146 -6.68 -6.27 3.35
C PRO A 146 -5.45 -7.01 3.88
N ALA A 147 -4.40 -6.28 4.29
CA ALA A 147 -3.23 -6.83 4.95
C ALA A 147 -3.42 -7.00 6.46
N ARG A 148 -4.66 -7.23 6.96
CA ARG A 148 -5.02 -7.40 8.38
C ARG A 148 -4.70 -6.19 9.26
N ALA A 149 -5.74 -5.49 9.73
CA ALA A 149 -5.57 -4.34 10.62
C ALA A 149 -5.15 -4.71 12.06
N ASP A 150 -5.14 -5.99 12.44
CA ASP A 150 -4.69 -6.47 13.76
C ASP A 150 -3.24 -6.94 13.80
N ILE A 151 -2.55 -7.01 12.66
CA ILE A 151 -1.14 -7.40 12.57
C ILE A 151 -0.29 -6.16 12.26
N ILE A 152 0.83 -6.03 12.97
CA ILE A 152 1.84 -4.99 12.77
C ILE A 152 3.17 -5.70 12.52
N GLU A 153 3.91 -5.27 11.52
CA GLU A 153 5.13 -5.96 11.09
C GLU A 153 6.11 -4.98 10.40
N GLY A 154 7.40 -5.20 10.62
CA GLY A 154 8.48 -4.45 10.00
C GLY A 154 8.93 -3.21 10.76
N THR A 155 10.07 -2.67 10.34
CA THR A 155 10.71 -1.51 10.95
C THR A 155 9.87 -0.25 10.78
N VAL A 156 9.75 0.52 11.87
CA VAL A 156 9.21 1.89 11.81
C VAL A 156 10.13 2.75 10.95
N LEU A 157 9.56 3.54 10.04
CA LEU A 157 10.33 4.44 9.17
C LEU A 157 11.16 5.43 10.00
N ASP A 158 12.48 5.42 9.82
CA ASP A 158 13.32 6.53 10.21
C ASP A 158 13.10 7.68 9.21
N LEU A 159 12.71 8.85 9.71
CA LEU A 159 12.39 10.02 8.87
C LEU A 159 13.59 10.57 8.09
N ASN A 160 14.83 10.15 8.39
CA ASN A 160 15.98 10.39 7.52
C ASN A 160 15.82 9.69 6.15
N TRP A 161 15.03 8.63 6.08
CA TRP A 161 14.68 7.88 4.87
C TRP A 161 13.29 8.27 4.31
N LYS A 162 12.72 9.39 4.79
CA LYS A 162 11.44 9.91 4.29
C LYS A 162 11.51 10.16 2.77
N SER A 163 10.52 9.66 2.04
CA SER A 163 10.37 9.80 0.59
C SER A 163 8.89 9.61 0.18
N PHE A 164 8.56 9.60 -1.11
CA PHE A 164 7.17 9.39 -1.53
C PHE A 164 6.61 8.01 -1.12
N VAL A 165 7.45 6.98 -1.02
CA VAL A 165 7.07 5.65 -0.51
C VAL A 165 7.09 5.53 1.01
N GLY A 166 7.35 6.62 1.74
CA GLY A 166 7.40 6.61 3.19
C GLY A 166 7.35 8.02 3.74
N GLN A 167 6.16 8.49 4.11
CA GLN A 167 5.95 9.85 4.64
C GLN A 167 5.82 9.91 6.16
N LEU A 168 5.45 8.80 6.80
CA LEU A 168 5.03 8.74 8.20
C LEU A 168 5.91 7.75 8.98
N PRO A 169 6.21 8.01 10.27
CA PRO A 169 6.96 7.10 11.13
C PRO A 169 6.07 5.91 11.55
N ILE A 170 5.74 5.06 10.58
CA ILE A 170 4.92 3.85 10.73
C ILE A 170 5.71 2.63 10.21
N PRO A 171 5.41 1.41 10.70
CA PRO A 171 6.08 0.21 10.24
C PRO A 171 5.60 -0.21 8.85
N GLN A 172 6.33 -1.13 8.21
CA GLN A 172 6.05 -1.56 6.83
C GLN A 172 4.62 -2.07 6.66
N ARG A 173 4.16 -2.93 7.57
CA ARG A 173 2.76 -3.32 7.71
C ARG A 173 2.22 -2.60 8.93
N HIS A 174 1.55 -1.48 8.70
CA HIS A 174 1.14 -0.57 9.75
C HIS A 174 -0.12 -1.04 10.50
N GLY A 175 -0.96 -1.86 9.87
CA GLY A 175 -2.16 -2.40 10.49
C GLY A 175 -3.14 -1.30 10.92
N MET A 176 -3.40 -0.32 10.04
CA MET A 176 -4.40 0.74 10.20
C MET A 176 -5.28 0.82 8.95
N THR A 177 -6.52 1.26 9.05
CA THR A 177 -7.31 1.67 7.87
C THR A 177 -6.83 3.02 7.34
N MET A 178 -7.22 3.42 6.13
CA MET A 178 -6.87 4.75 5.61
C MET A 178 -7.48 5.86 6.47
N GLY A 179 -8.68 5.66 7.01
CA GLY A 179 -9.31 6.56 7.97
C GLY A 179 -8.46 6.75 9.24
N GLU A 180 -7.94 5.66 9.81
CA GLU A 180 -7.02 5.67 10.95
C GLU A 180 -5.67 6.32 10.61
N VAL A 181 -5.14 6.14 9.39
CA VAL A 181 -3.93 6.84 8.93
C VAL A 181 -4.13 8.36 8.88
N GLY A 182 -5.27 8.85 8.39
CA GLY A 182 -5.54 10.30 8.44
C GLY A 182 -5.69 10.83 9.86
N LEU A 183 -6.22 10.04 10.80
CA LEU A 183 -6.19 10.40 12.23
C LEU A 183 -4.76 10.42 12.78
N PHE A 184 -3.89 9.51 12.36
CA PHE A 184 -2.47 9.54 12.72
C PHE A 184 -1.81 10.83 12.20
N ILE A 185 -2.06 11.22 10.95
CA ILE A 185 -1.57 12.46 10.35
C ILE A 185 -2.04 13.69 11.16
N ARG A 186 -3.33 13.74 11.50
CA ARG A 186 -3.90 14.87 12.27
C ARG A 186 -3.40 14.91 13.71
N GLU A 187 -3.51 13.80 14.44
CA GLU A 187 -3.32 13.76 15.89
C GLU A 187 -1.88 13.51 16.31
N VAL A 188 -1.10 12.75 15.53
CA VAL A 188 0.29 12.40 15.84
C VAL A 188 1.25 13.33 15.11
N MET A 189 1.06 13.52 13.80
CA MET A 189 1.88 14.44 12.99
C MET A 189 1.46 15.91 13.12
N LYS A 190 0.37 16.19 13.85
CA LYS A 190 -0.13 17.54 14.17
C LYS A 190 -0.50 18.38 12.95
N VAL A 191 -0.92 17.76 11.86
CA VAL A 191 -1.46 18.47 10.68
C VAL A 191 -2.85 19.03 11.02
N LYS A 192 -2.99 20.36 11.00
CA LYS A 192 -4.23 21.08 11.36
C LYS A 192 -5.25 21.09 10.21
N CYS A 193 -5.60 19.92 9.69
CA CYS A 193 -6.64 19.76 8.67
C CYS A 193 -8.01 19.56 9.34
N ASP A 194 -9.06 20.19 8.81
CA ASP A 194 -10.44 19.82 9.17
C ASP A 194 -10.71 18.43 8.57
N TYR A 195 -10.58 17.39 9.40
CA TYR A 195 -10.52 16.00 8.97
C TYR A 195 -11.62 15.18 9.64
N HIS A 196 -12.37 14.45 8.81
CA HIS A 196 -13.43 13.54 9.23
C HIS A 196 -13.28 12.16 8.58
N VAL A 197 -13.77 11.14 9.28
CA VAL A 197 -13.85 9.76 8.76
C VAL A 197 -15.30 9.30 8.79
N ILE A 198 -15.80 8.84 7.65
CA ILE A 198 -17.04 8.07 7.58
C ILE A 198 -16.66 6.60 7.78
N LYS A 199 -16.87 6.12 9.00
CA LYS A 199 -16.50 4.77 9.45
C LYS A 199 -17.26 3.69 8.70
N MET A 200 -16.62 2.54 8.53
CA MET A 200 -17.31 1.31 8.17
C MET A 200 -18.24 0.82 9.28
N GLU A 201 -19.27 0.06 8.90
CA GLU A 201 -20.11 -0.69 9.84
C GLU A 201 -19.78 -2.19 9.76
N GLY A 202 -19.73 -2.87 10.91
CA GLY A 202 -19.46 -4.30 10.98
C GLY A 202 -17.99 -4.71 10.74
N TYR A 203 -17.07 -3.77 10.55
CA TYR A 203 -15.63 -4.06 10.44
C TYR A 203 -14.97 -4.24 11.80
N LYS A 204 -14.15 -5.28 11.93
CA LYS A 204 -13.23 -5.49 13.06
C LYS A 204 -11.81 -5.55 12.54
N ARG A 205 -10.83 -5.33 13.41
CA ARG A 205 -9.41 -5.34 13.00
C ARG A 205 -8.97 -6.69 12.43
N SER A 206 -9.55 -7.76 12.96
CA SER A 206 -9.32 -9.15 12.57
C SER A 206 -10.17 -9.62 11.39
N THR A 207 -11.02 -8.76 10.82
CA THR A 207 -11.85 -9.10 9.67
C THR A 207 -10.96 -9.40 8.46
N VAL A 208 -11.11 -10.59 7.88
CA VAL A 208 -10.50 -10.96 6.60
C VAL A 208 -11.37 -10.48 5.43
N TRP A 209 -10.80 -10.38 4.24
CA TRP A 209 -11.52 -9.82 3.08
C TRP A 209 -12.78 -10.62 2.75
N GLU A 210 -12.73 -11.95 2.85
CA GLU A 210 -13.84 -12.86 2.56
C GLU A 210 -15.05 -12.59 3.47
N GLU A 211 -14.82 -12.21 4.73
CA GLU A 211 -15.87 -11.88 5.70
C GLU A 211 -16.60 -10.57 5.38
N THR A 212 -15.98 -9.67 4.60
CA THR A 212 -16.63 -8.43 4.15
C THR A 212 -17.72 -8.68 3.12
N ASN A 213 -17.70 -9.87 2.47
CA ASN A 213 -18.55 -10.21 1.33
C ASN A 213 -18.50 -9.11 0.25
N ARG A 214 -17.30 -8.62 -0.05
CA ARG A 214 -17.02 -7.66 -1.13
C ARG A 214 -16.10 -8.30 -2.17
N HIS A 215 -16.28 -7.89 -3.42
CA HIS A 215 -15.39 -8.30 -4.50
C HIS A 215 -14.06 -7.56 -4.42
N TRP A 216 -12.95 -8.28 -4.60
CA TRP A 216 -11.66 -7.63 -4.80
C TRP A 216 -11.63 -6.99 -6.18
N VAL A 217 -11.43 -5.67 -6.20
CA VAL A 217 -11.07 -4.93 -7.41
C VAL A 217 -9.64 -4.48 -7.22
N ASN A 218 -8.80 -4.71 -8.23
CA ASN A 218 -7.38 -4.44 -8.14
C ASN A 218 -7.11 -2.99 -7.73
N ALA A 219 -6.46 -2.81 -6.57
CA ALA A 219 -6.02 -1.50 -6.11
C ALA A 219 -4.94 -0.91 -7.03
N SER A 220 -4.12 -1.78 -7.65
CA SER A 220 -3.18 -1.51 -8.73
C SER A 220 -3.07 -2.73 -9.65
N PRO A 221 -2.60 -2.62 -10.91
CA PRO A 221 -2.68 -3.73 -11.86
C PRO A 221 -1.98 -5.02 -11.43
N ASN A 222 -0.88 -4.91 -10.67
CA ASN A 222 -0.10 -6.06 -10.20
C ASN A 222 -0.53 -6.60 -8.82
N LEU A 223 -1.42 -5.92 -8.09
CA LEU A 223 -2.04 -6.44 -6.85
C LEU A 223 -3.41 -7.06 -7.14
N SER A 224 -3.36 -8.23 -7.78
CA SER A 224 -4.54 -8.88 -8.35
C SER A 224 -5.34 -9.75 -7.37
N THR A 225 -4.81 -10.04 -6.19
CA THR A 225 -5.46 -10.91 -5.20
C THR A 225 -5.37 -10.34 -3.78
N THR A 226 -6.29 -10.74 -2.91
CA THR A 226 -6.22 -10.42 -1.48
C THR A 226 -4.99 -11.04 -0.81
N ASN A 227 -4.58 -12.23 -1.25
CA ASN A 227 -3.34 -12.88 -0.80
C ASN A 227 -2.10 -12.04 -1.11
N SER A 228 -2.06 -11.40 -2.29
CA SER A 228 -0.95 -10.53 -2.66
C SER A 228 -0.79 -9.36 -1.68
N CYS A 229 -1.87 -8.88 -1.03
CA CYS A 229 -1.78 -7.85 0.01
C CYS A 229 -1.05 -8.34 1.28
N LEU A 230 -1.05 -9.65 1.55
CA LEU A 230 -0.37 -10.24 2.71
C LEU A 230 1.10 -10.55 2.41
N SER A 231 1.45 -10.89 1.17
CA SER A 231 2.85 -11.08 0.74
C SER A 231 3.55 -9.78 0.38
N PHE A 232 2.81 -8.77 -0.10
CA PHE A 232 3.31 -7.49 -0.58
C PHE A 232 4.27 -6.76 0.38
N PRO A 233 4.03 -6.71 1.71
CA PRO A 233 4.99 -6.12 2.65
C PRO A 233 6.42 -6.65 2.52
N GLY A 234 6.58 -7.91 2.09
CA GLY A 234 7.88 -8.55 1.84
C GLY A 234 8.28 -8.62 0.37
N THR A 235 7.34 -8.84 -0.56
CA THR A 235 7.70 -8.97 -2.00
C THR A 235 8.06 -7.63 -2.63
N VAL A 236 7.53 -6.52 -2.12
CA VAL A 236 7.91 -5.17 -2.58
C VAL A 236 9.38 -4.84 -2.30
N LEU A 237 10.01 -5.50 -1.31
CA LEU A 237 11.43 -5.30 -1.01
C LEU A 237 12.33 -5.60 -2.22
N PHE A 238 11.90 -6.52 -3.08
CA PHE A 238 12.64 -6.93 -4.26
C PHE A 238 12.65 -5.86 -5.36
N GLU A 239 11.79 -4.84 -5.31
CA GLU A 239 11.91 -3.63 -6.15
C GLU A 239 13.24 -2.91 -5.89
N GLY A 240 13.78 -3.01 -4.66
CA GLY A 240 15.10 -2.52 -4.29
C GLY A 240 16.28 -3.38 -4.76
N THR A 241 16.04 -4.37 -5.62
CA THR A 241 17.03 -5.34 -6.11
C THR A 241 16.87 -5.60 -7.61
N LYS A 242 17.84 -6.28 -8.22
CA LYS A 242 17.69 -6.79 -9.60
C LYS A 242 16.84 -8.07 -9.70
N LEU A 243 16.48 -8.72 -8.59
CA LEU A 243 15.59 -9.89 -8.60
C LEU A 243 14.15 -9.48 -8.96
N SER A 244 13.41 -10.36 -9.62
CA SER A 244 12.01 -10.15 -9.98
C SER A 244 11.07 -10.45 -8.80
N GLU A 245 10.13 -9.54 -8.54
CA GLU A 245 8.95 -9.69 -7.68
C GLU A 245 7.70 -10.21 -8.43
N GLY A 246 7.91 -10.78 -9.61
CA GLY A 246 6.89 -11.52 -10.36
C GLY A 246 6.01 -10.65 -11.27
N ARG A 247 6.30 -9.35 -11.42
CA ARG A 247 5.70 -8.52 -12.49
C ARG A 247 6.01 -9.17 -13.84
N GLY A 248 5.06 -9.08 -14.78
CA GLY A 248 5.13 -9.87 -16.02
C GLY A 248 4.58 -11.30 -15.90
N THR A 249 4.01 -11.68 -14.76
CA THR A 249 3.37 -13.00 -14.56
C THR A 249 1.92 -12.84 -14.11
N THR A 250 1.18 -13.95 -14.03
CA THR A 250 -0.20 -13.99 -13.50
C THR A 250 -0.28 -14.02 -11.96
N ARG A 251 0.87 -13.96 -11.29
CA ARG A 251 1.02 -13.99 -9.82
C ARG A 251 2.06 -12.96 -9.36
N ALA A 252 1.99 -11.76 -9.93
CA ALA A 252 2.82 -10.64 -9.51
C ALA A 252 2.67 -10.39 -7.99
N LEU A 253 3.77 -10.05 -7.33
CA LEU A 253 3.86 -9.75 -5.89
C LEU A 253 3.53 -10.94 -4.96
N GLU A 254 3.34 -12.14 -5.52
CA GLU A 254 3.25 -13.42 -4.80
C GLU A 254 4.44 -14.35 -5.13
N VAL A 255 5.28 -13.95 -6.09
CA VAL A 255 6.41 -14.73 -6.60
C VAL A 255 7.67 -13.88 -6.59
N VAL A 256 8.79 -14.47 -6.16
CA VAL A 256 10.11 -13.83 -6.19
C VAL A 256 11.17 -14.75 -6.78
N GLY A 257 12.13 -14.21 -7.51
CA GLY A 257 13.24 -15.00 -8.06
C GLY A 257 14.03 -14.29 -9.18
N ALA A 258 14.95 -15.02 -9.80
CA ALA A 258 15.80 -14.52 -10.88
C ALA A 258 16.26 -15.67 -11.80
N PRO A 259 16.84 -15.38 -12.97
CA PRO A 259 17.55 -16.37 -13.77
C PRO A 259 18.66 -17.05 -12.97
N ASP A 260 19.05 -18.24 -13.41
CA ASP A 260 20.17 -19.04 -12.85
C ASP A 260 19.99 -19.49 -11.38
N ILE A 261 18.79 -19.35 -10.83
CA ILE A 261 18.42 -19.92 -9.53
C ILE A 261 17.80 -21.29 -9.75
N GLU A 262 18.30 -22.32 -9.06
CA GLU A 262 17.68 -23.64 -8.99
C GLU A 262 16.83 -23.72 -7.70
N PRO A 263 15.49 -23.56 -7.79
CA PRO A 263 14.67 -23.30 -6.62
C PRO A 263 14.44 -24.53 -5.74
N PHE A 264 14.55 -25.75 -6.28
CA PHE A 264 14.29 -26.96 -5.51
C PHE A 264 15.42 -27.25 -4.53
N SER A 265 16.67 -27.24 -4.99
CA SER A 265 17.85 -27.37 -4.14
C SER A 265 17.98 -26.19 -3.19
N LEU A 266 17.63 -24.97 -3.63
CA LEU A 266 17.61 -23.81 -2.73
C LEU A 266 16.62 -24.01 -1.58
N LEU A 267 15.42 -24.54 -1.84
CA LEU A 267 14.46 -24.85 -0.78
C LEU A 267 15.04 -25.84 0.24
N GLU A 268 15.65 -26.93 -0.24
CA GLU A 268 16.28 -27.95 0.62
C GLU A 268 17.36 -27.33 1.51
N LYS A 269 18.19 -26.42 0.97
CA LYS A 269 19.24 -25.71 1.72
C LYS A 269 18.68 -24.82 2.83
N ILE A 270 17.56 -24.13 2.58
CA ILE A 270 17.01 -23.14 3.52
C ILE A 270 15.95 -23.70 4.46
N GLN A 271 15.47 -24.94 4.23
CA GLN A 271 14.35 -25.54 4.99
C GLN A 271 14.59 -25.53 6.50
N LEU A 272 15.78 -25.92 6.96
CA LEU A 272 16.10 -25.94 8.39
C LEU A 272 16.02 -24.53 9.02
N LYS A 273 16.46 -23.50 8.29
CA LYS A 273 16.37 -22.11 8.75
C LYS A 273 14.90 -21.65 8.75
N LEU A 274 14.14 -22.01 7.72
CA LEU A 274 12.72 -21.69 7.61
C LEU A 274 11.92 -22.26 8.80
N ASP A 275 12.20 -23.52 9.17
CA ASP A 275 11.58 -24.19 10.31
C ASP A 275 11.94 -23.52 11.64
N GLN A 276 13.21 -23.09 11.81
CA GLN A 276 13.66 -22.35 12.98
C GLN A 276 12.96 -20.99 13.12
N TRP A 277 12.66 -20.33 11.99
CA TRP A 277 11.97 -19.04 11.97
C TRP A 277 10.48 -19.15 12.28
N LYS A 278 9.92 -20.37 12.29
CA LYS A 278 8.51 -20.65 12.62
C LYS A 278 7.53 -19.77 11.84
N MET A 279 7.76 -19.68 10.52
CA MET A 279 6.96 -18.90 9.56
C MET A 279 5.57 -19.49 9.33
N ASN A 280 4.76 -19.51 10.38
CA ASN A 280 3.41 -20.06 10.35
C ASN A 280 2.51 -19.25 9.38
N GLY A 281 1.60 -19.94 8.71
CA GLY A 281 0.64 -19.32 7.79
C GLY A 281 1.20 -18.96 6.41
N ILE A 282 2.46 -19.32 6.11
CA ILE A 282 3.08 -19.18 4.79
C ILE A 282 3.74 -20.51 4.40
N ILE A 283 3.59 -20.93 3.15
CA ILE A 283 4.34 -22.02 2.54
C ILE A 283 5.09 -21.49 1.32
N LEU A 284 6.39 -21.78 1.25
CA LEU A 284 7.19 -21.53 0.05
C LEU A 284 7.08 -22.72 -0.89
N ARG A 285 6.62 -22.47 -2.13
CA ARG A 285 6.65 -23.48 -3.19
C ARG A 285 7.76 -23.13 -4.19
N PRO A 286 8.74 -24.01 -4.42
CA PRO A 286 9.77 -23.78 -5.42
C PRO A 286 9.12 -23.84 -6.80
N GLN A 287 9.49 -22.93 -7.70
CA GLN A 287 8.96 -22.90 -9.06
C GLN A 287 9.87 -22.19 -10.04
N MET A 288 9.67 -22.51 -11.32
CA MET A 288 10.11 -21.69 -12.44
C MET A 288 8.96 -20.78 -12.89
N PHE A 289 9.28 -19.55 -13.30
CA PHE A 289 8.33 -18.61 -13.89
C PHE A 289 8.98 -17.82 -15.03
N TRP A 290 8.15 -17.20 -15.88
CA TRP A 290 8.60 -16.49 -17.07
C TRP A 290 7.91 -15.12 -17.16
N PRO A 291 8.59 -14.02 -16.78
CA PRO A 291 8.06 -12.66 -16.91
C PRO A 291 7.92 -12.24 -18.38
N THR A 292 6.80 -11.60 -18.74
CA THR A 292 6.58 -11.05 -20.10
C THR A 292 6.98 -9.58 -20.24
N PHE A 293 7.16 -8.87 -19.13
CA PHE A 293 7.66 -7.48 -19.06
C PHE A 293 8.44 -7.27 -17.75
N GLN A 294 9.02 -6.08 -17.55
CA GLN A 294 9.80 -5.71 -16.36
C GLN A 294 11.08 -6.58 -16.16
N LYS A 295 11.60 -6.67 -14.93
CA LYS A 295 12.80 -7.43 -14.58
C LYS A 295 12.78 -8.85 -15.15
N HIS A 296 13.85 -9.18 -15.87
CA HIS A 296 14.06 -10.48 -16.52
C HIS A 296 12.97 -10.87 -17.54
N ALA A 297 12.32 -9.89 -18.18
CA ALA A 297 11.39 -10.15 -19.28
C ALA A 297 11.99 -11.11 -20.32
N ASN A 298 11.18 -12.09 -20.73
CA ASN A 298 11.52 -13.11 -21.71
C ASN A 298 12.67 -14.05 -21.30
N LYS A 299 12.88 -14.24 -19.99
CA LYS A 299 13.82 -15.22 -19.42
C LYS A 299 13.12 -16.12 -18.42
N SER A 300 13.59 -17.36 -18.31
CA SER A 300 13.13 -18.27 -17.25
C SER A 300 13.82 -17.89 -15.94
N CYS A 301 13.02 -17.72 -14.88
CA CYS A 301 13.46 -17.39 -13.53
C CYS A 301 13.11 -18.53 -12.58
N GLY A 302 14.06 -18.92 -11.73
CA GLY A 302 13.80 -19.81 -10.61
C GLY A 302 13.57 -19.01 -9.33
N GLY A 303 12.68 -19.50 -8.47
CA GLY A 303 12.46 -18.92 -7.16
C GLY A 303 11.26 -19.51 -6.44
N PHE A 304 10.54 -18.68 -5.69
CA PHE A 304 9.49 -19.13 -4.80
C PHE A 304 8.16 -18.43 -5.06
N HIS A 305 7.09 -19.22 -5.06
CA HIS A 305 5.73 -18.72 -4.84
C HIS A 305 5.46 -18.74 -3.34
N ILE A 306 5.04 -17.61 -2.78
CA ILE A 306 4.67 -17.44 -1.39
C ILE A 306 3.17 -17.72 -1.24
N HIS A 307 2.81 -18.91 -0.73
CA HIS A 307 1.42 -19.30 -0.52
C HIS A 307 0.99 -18.89 0.89
N ILE A 308 -0.06 -18.08 0.99
CA ILE A 308 -0.70 -17.77 2.27
C ILE A 308 -1.64 -18.92 2.65
N THR A 309 -1.40 -19.53 3.82
CA THR A 309 -2.21 -20.65 4.34
C THR A 309 -3.01 -20.28 5.59
N ASP A 310 -2.58 -19.25 6.33
CA ASP A 310 -3.30 -18.71 7.48
C ASP A 310 -3.01 -17.21 7.61
N SER A 311 -3.96 -16.37 7.20
CA SER A 311 -3.80 -14.91 7.19
C SER A 311 -3.64 -14.31 8.59
N SER A 312 -4.04 -15.01 9.65
CA SER A 312 -3.87 -14.56 11.04
C SER A 312 -2.44 -14.74 11.56
N LYS A 313 -1.63 -15.54 10.87
CA LYS A 313 -0.24 -15.84 11.23
C LYS A 313 0.77 -15.39 10.18
N ALA A 314 0.34 -15.13 8.95
CA ALA A 314 1.23 -14.77 7.86
C ALA A 314 2.04 -13.50 8.14
N GLN A 315 3.35 -13.67 8.27
CA GLN A 315 4.36 -12.61 8.45
C GLN A 315 5.08 -12.34 7.13
N GLY A 316 4.39 -11.62 6.24
CA GLY A 316 4.85 -11.40 4.86
C GLY A 316 6.14 -10.59 4.78
N TRP A 317 6.32 -9.57 5.63
CA TRP A 317 7.54 -8.77 5.63
C TRP A 317 8.74 -9.58 6.12
N ARG A 318 8.62 -10.32 7.23
CA ARG A 318 9.70 -11.18 7.73
C ARG A 318 10.05 -12.27 6.72
N MET A 319 9.07 -12.85 6.02
CA MET A 319 9.32 -13.79 4.94
C MET A 319 10.11 -13.14 3.80
N GLY A 320 9.76 -11.91 3.43
CA GLY A 320 10.51 -11.12 2.45
C GLY A 320 11.97 -10.89 2.87
N GLN A 321 12.21 -10.48 4.12
CA GLN A 321 13.57 -10.28 4.65
C GLN A 321 14.38 -11.59 4.67
N PHE A 322 13.74 -12.69 5.09
CA PHE A 322 14.33 -14.01 5.05
C PHE A 322 14.78 -14.37 3.63
N LEU A 323 13.86 -14.31 2.66
CA LEU A 323 14.15 -14.63 1.27
C LEU A 323 15.21 -13.71 0.68
N LEU A 324 15.15 -12.40 0.96
CA LEU A 324 16.13 -11.43 0.49
C LEU A 324 17.54 -11.80 0.97
N ARG A 325 17.69 -12.15 2.26
CA ARG A 325 18.97 -12.64 2.81
C ARG A 325 19.42 -13.93 2.15
N GLU A 326 18.54 -14.93 2.04
CA GLU A 326 18.92 -16.22 1.46
C GLU A 326 19.27 -16.13 -0.03
N PHE A 327 18.58 -15.29 -0.81
CA PHE A 327 18.95 -15.02 -2.20
C PHE A 327 20.29 -14.29 -2.31
N TYR A 328 20.55 -13.31 -1.44
CA TYR A 328 21.85 -12.64 -1.38
C TYR A 328 22.99 -13.65 -1.16
N GLN A 329 22.80 -14.61 -0.24
CA GLN A 329 23.78 -15.67 0.01
C GLN A 329 23.91 -16.65 -1.16
N GLU A 330 22.80 -17.12 -1.74
CA GLU A 330 22.81 -18.10 -2.85
C GLU A 330 23.49 -17.53 -4.11
N MET A 331 23.30 -16.25 -4.41
CA MET A 331 23.87 -15.62 -5.59
C MET A 331 25.38 -15.30 -5.45
N ASN A 332 25.94 -15.41 -4.24
CA ASN A 332 27.38 -15.38 -3.93
C ASN A 332 28.20 -14.37 -4.77
N GLY A 333 27.91 -13.08 -4.61
CA GLY A 333 28.60 -11.98 -5.32
C GLY A 333 28.01 -11.60 -6.68
N LYS A 334 27.02 -12.34 -7.18
CA LYS A 334 26.21 -11.96 -8.36
C LYS A 334 24.93 -11.20 -7.99
N PHE A 335 24.63 -11.06 -6.71
CA PHE A 335 23.49 -10.29 -6.25
C PHE A 335 23.74 -8.80 -6.50
N GLU A 336 22.72 -8.10 -7.00
CA GLU A 336 22.78 -6.67 -7.25
C GLU A 336 21.57 -5.97 -6.63
N TRP A 337 21.85 -4.91 -5.87
CA TRP A 337 20.83 -3.95 -5.44
C TRP A 337 20.34 -3.13 -6.64
N GLN A 338 19.14 -2.55 -6.54
CA GLN A 338 18.65 -1.59 -7.52
C GLN A 338 19.32 -0.23 -7.26
N ASP A 339 20.06 0.24 -8.25
CA ASP A 339 20.81 1.50 -8.25
C ASP A 339 20.15 2.60 -9.10
N ALA A 340 19.10 2.26 -9.84
CA ALA A 340 18.29 3.24 -10.56
C ALA A 340 17.49 4.13 -9.58
N PRO A 341 17.19 5.39 -9.97
CA PRO A 341 16.31 6.26 -9.20
C PRO A 341 14.97 5.58 -8.88
N TYR A 342 14.44 5.83 -7.69
CA TYR A 342 13.23 5.17 -7.19
C TYR A 342 12.26 6.21 -6.64
N GLU A 343 11.07 6.32 -7.24
CA GLU A 343 10.00 7.24 -6.80
C GLU A 343 10.50 8.66 -6.58
N TYR A 344 11.22 9.16 -7.60
CA TYR A 344 11.80 10.51 -7.69
C TYR A 344 12.94 10.79 -6.70
N GLU A 345 13.49 9.76 -6.06
CA GLU A 345 14.75 9.86 -5.32
C GLU A 345 15.94 9.38 -6.15
N PHE A 346 16.97 10.21 -6.21
CA PHE A 346 18.14 10.03 -7.07
C PHE A 346 19.45 9.76 -6.31
N GLU A 347 19.46 9.98 -4.99
CA GLU A 347 20.67 9.86 -4.15
C GLU A 347 20.67 8.63 -3.24
N LYS A 348 19.49 8.20 -2.80
CA LYS A 348 19.32 7.10 -1.85
C LYS A 348 19.00 5.81 -2.59
N ILE A 349 19.57 4.70 -2.13
CA ILE A 349 19.30 3.38 -2.70
C ILE A 349 17.87 2.93 -2.40
N ALA A 350 17.21 2.33 -3.39
CA ALA A 350 15.79 1.98 -3.33
C ALA A 350 15.44 1.07 -2.14
N ILE A 351 16.27 0.06 -1.84
CA ILE A 351 16.01 -0.88 -0.75
C ILE A 351 15.94 -0.20 0.62
N ASP A 352 16.78 0.81 0.86
CA ASP A 352 16.82 1.51 2.16
C ASP A 352 15.61 2.47 2.28
N LEU A 353 15.15 3.05 1.17
CA LEU A 353 13.89 3.81 1.10
C LEU A 353 12.66 2.94 1.39
N ILE A 354 12.59 1.74 0.77
CA ILE A 354 11.48 0.80 0.95
C ILE A 354 11.46 0.28 2.39
N ASN A 355 12.61 -0.10 2.94
CA ASN A 355 12.76 -0.56 4.32
C ASN A 355 12.60 0.57 5.36
N GLY A 356 12.82 1.82 4.95
CA GLY A 356 12.79 2.98 5.84
C GLY A 356 14.00 3.06 6.78
N THR A 357 15.07 2.35 6.46
CA THR A 357 16.36 2.31 7.17
C THR A 357 17.38 1.53 6.33
N ASP A 358 18.66 1.89 6.43
CA ASP A 358 19.81 1.15 5.89
C ASP A 358 20.18 -0.10 6.70
N LYS A 359 19.76 -0.18 7.96
CA LYS A 359 20.14 -1.27 8.88
C LYS A 359 19.73 -2.66 8.37
N LEU A 360 18.62 -2.75 7.62
CA LEU A 360 18.13 -4.02 7.08
C LEU A 360 18.98 -4.51 5.90
N ARG A 361 19.44 -3.60 5.04
CA ARG A 361 20.41 -3.95 4.00
C ARG A 361 21.73 -4.41 4.61
N GLN A 362 22.24 -3.69 5.61
CA GLN A 362 23.45 -4.09 6.34
C GLN A 362 23.28 -5.46 7.03
N TRP A 363 22.11 -5.73 7.60
CA TRP A 363 21.77 -7.04 8.16
C TRP A 363 21.77 -8.16 7.11
N VAL A 364 21.23 -7.91 5.91
CA VAL A 364 21.30 -8.87 4.78
C VAL A 364 22.76 -9.15 4.39
N GLU A 365 23.54 -8.09 4.16
CA GLU A 365 24.93 -8.17 3.71
C GLU A 365 25.83 -8.89 4.74
N ALA A 366 25.57 -8.70 6.03
CA ALA A 366 26.28 -9.34 7.13
C ALA A 366 25.80 -10.78 7.44
N ASN A 367 24.82 -11.30 6.69
CA ASN A 367 24.16 -12.58 6.98
C ASN A 367 23.62 -12.66 8.43
N GLY A 368 23.01 -11.56 8.89
CA GLY A 368 22.55 -11.42 10.27
C GLY A 368 21.50 -12.44 10.67
N SER A 369 21.40 -12.73 11.96
CA SER A 369 20.51 -13.69 12.61
C SER A 369 19.06 -13.22 12.70
N LEU A 370 18.15 -14.13 13.05
CA LEU A 370 16.74 -13.80 13.33
C LEU A 370 16.59 -12.85 14.53
N ASP A 371 17.37 -13.06 15.59
CA ASP A 371 17.29 -12.25 16.80
C ASP A 371 17.66 -10.79 16.51
N GLU A 372 18.69 -10.56 15.68
CA GLU A 372 19.04 -9.20 15.22
C GLU A 372 17.92 -8.56 14.40
N LEU A 373 17.25 -9.31 13.51
CA LEU A 373 16.10 -8.81 12.76
C LEU A 373 14.94 -8.42 13.69
N ILE A 374 14.66 -9.25 14.70
CA ILE A 374 13.63 -8.97 15.72
C ILE A 374 13.99 -7.72 16.52
N ASP A 375 15.26 -7.52 16.85
CA ASP A 375 15.71 -6.32 17.57
C ASP A 375 15.59 -5.05 16.71
N LEU A 376 15.88 -5.14 15.40
CA LEU A 376 15.63 -4.04 14.47
C LEU A 376 14.13 -3.69 14.40
N GLU A 377 13.24 -4.68 14.37
CA GLU A 377 11.79 -4.48 14.32
C GLU A 377 11.23 -3.78 15.58
N LYS A 378 11.86 -3.97 16.74
CA LYS A 378 11.44 -3.33 18.00
C LYS A 378 11.70 -1.82 18.02
N VAL A 379 12.65 -1.31 17.23
CA VAL A 379 13.05 0.10 17.24
C VAL A 379 11.86 0.99 16.84
N GLY A 380 11.44 1.89 17.75
CA GLY A 380 10.31 2.81 17.54
C GLY A 380 8.91 2.17 17.65
N MET A 381 8.82 0.85 17.83
CA MET A 381 7.54 0.13 17.82
C MET A 381 6.67 0.47 19.04
N THR A 382 7.28 0.70 20.21
CA THR A 382 6.56 1.09 21.43
C THR A 382 5.89 2.46 21.27
N GLU A 383 6.59 3.43 20.71
CA GLU A 383 6.08 4.76 20.42
C GLU A 383 4.96 4.69 19.38
N TYR A 384 5.18 3.92 18.31
CA TYR A 384 4.18 3.72 17.25
C TYR A 384 2.90 3.09 17.79
N THR A 385 3.00 1.97 18.52
CA THR A 385 1.82 1.26 19.05
C THR A 385 1.04 2.11 20.05
N LYS A 386 1.73 2.88 20.90
CA LYS A 386 1.10 3.87 21.79
C LYS A 386 0.35 4.94 20.99
N ALA A 387 0.99 5.54 19.98
CA ALA A 387 0.37 6.57 19.14
C ALA A 387 -0.86 6.01 18.40
N ARG A 388 -0.72 4.85 17.76
CA ARG A 388 -1.80 4.14 17.07
C ARG A 388 -3.00 3.84 17.98
N SER A 389 -2.77 3.40 19.22
CA SER A 389 -3.86 3.05 20.15
C SER A 389 -4.83 4.22 20.43
N SER A 390 -4.34 5.46 20.32
CA SER A 390 -5.15 6.66 20.56
C SER A 390 -6.04 7.06 19.39
N ILE A 391 -5.83 6.49 18.19
CA ILE A 391 -6.54 6.87 16.96
C ILE A 391 -7.39 5.74 16.36
N LEU A 392 -7.44 4.57 17.00
CA LEU A 392 -8.18 3.42 16.45
C LEU A 392 -9.68 3.67 16.39
N LEU A 393 -10.28 3.27 15.27
CA LEU A 393 -11.72 3.38 15.00
C LEU A 393 -12.44 2.05 15.18
N TYR A 394 -11.71 0.94 15.06
CA TYR A 394 -12.24 -0.42 15.07
C TYR A 394 -11.49 -1.29 16.08
N PHE A 395 -12.24 -2.14 16.78
CA PHE A 395 -11.75 -2.97 17.89
C PHE A 395 -12.20 -4.41 17.73
#